data_AF-A0A379TH30-F1
#
_entry.id   AF-A0A379TH30-F1
#
_cell.length_a   1.000
_cell.length_b   1.000
_cell.length_c   1.000
_cell.angle_alpha   90.00
_cell.angle_beta   90.00
_cell.angle_gamma   90.00
#
_symmetry.space_group_name_H-M   'P 1'
#
loop_
_entity.id
_entity.type
_entity.pdbx_description
1 polymer ?
#
loop_
_entity_poly.entity_id
_entity_poly.type
_entity_poly.pdbx_seq_one_letter_code
_entity_poly.pdbx_strand_id
1 'polypeptide(L)'
;MISGAWHAGVSNYQGRERCNDFSIGIELEGTDALPYTDVQYQQLAAVTRTLIACYPAIADNMTGHCNIAPDRKTDPGPAFDWPRFRALVAPLVAQGDDMTLFTTLLVLIVERLFKLGEHWQLDHRLEALFHRITHFSVLRTMGMTAIAMAVTFLLLQGLKGLLFNVPTLVMWILLGVLCIGAGKARVHYHAWLKAASRNDPHPCEAMAGELTLIHGVPPDCNEREFFA
;
A
#
# COMPACT_ATOMS: atom_id res chain seq x y z
N MET A 1 11.64 -33.49 2.32
CA MET A 1 10.81 -34.35 1.45
C MET A 1 9.47 -34.47 2.15
N ILE A 2 8.41 -33.80 1.69
CA ILE A 2 7.10 -33.91 2.33
C ILE A 2 6.59 -35.32 2.00
N SER A 3 6.40 -36.18 3.01
CA SER A 3 5.81 -37.50 2.83
C SER A 3 4.39 -37.32 2.32
N GLY A 4 4.05 -37.92 1.18
CA GLY A 4 2.72 -37.81 0.58
C GLY A 4 1.64 -38.29 1.54
N ALA A 5 0.67 -37.41 1.82
CA ALA A 5 -0.49 -37.76 2.63
C ALA A 5 -1.47 -38.60 1.80
N TRP A 6 -2.16 -39.54 2.44
CA TRP A 6 -3.11 -40.44 1.79
C TRP A 6 -4.51 -39.87 1.93
N HIS A 7 -4.87 -38.91 1.07
CA HIS A 7 -6.12 -38.15 1.21
C HIS A 7 -7.03 -38.26 -0.02
N ALA A 8 -6.49 -38.30 -1.23
CA ALA A 8 -7.25 -38.28 -2.48
C ALA A 8 -7.69 -39.68 -2.97
N GLY A 9 -7.02 -40.75 -2.53
CA GLY A 9 -7.25 -42.12 -3.02
C GLY A 9 -7.17 -42.22 -4.56
N VAL A 10 -7.97 -43.11 -5.16
CA VAL A 10 -8.13 -43.17 -6.63
C VAL A 10 -8.77 -41.87 -7.10
N SER A 11 -8.02 -41.12 -7.92
CA SER A 11 -8.32 -39.74 -8.29
C SER A 11 -7.61 -39.34 -9.59
N ASN A 12 -8.20 -38.39 -10.32
CA ASN A 12 -7.66 -37.79 -11.54
C ASN A 12 -7.91 -36.27 -11.55
N TYR A 13 -6.89 -35.47 -11.85
CA TYR A 13 -7.00 -34.04 -12.05
C TYR A 13 -6.33 -33.64 -13.36
N GLN A 14 -7.10 -33.00 -14.26
CA GLN A 14 -6.61 -32.56 -15.58
C GLN A 14 -5.90 -33.67 -16.40
N GLY A 15 -6.38 -34.90 -16.32
CA GLY A 15 -5.82 -36.04 -17.04
C GLY A 15 -4.65 -36.73 -16.30
N ARG A 16 -4.21 -36.21 -15.15
CA ARG A 16 -3.17 -36.83 -14.32
C ARG A 16 -3.80 -37.60 -13.16
N GLU A 17 -3.52 -38.89 -13.10
CA GLU A 17 -3.96 -39.77 -12.01
C GLU A 17 -3.08 -39.64 -10.76
N ARG A 18 -3.54 -40.24 -9.64
CA ARG A 18 -2.83 -40.34 -8.36
C ARG A 18 -2.53 -38.96 -7.74
N CYS A 19 -3.58 -38.20 -7.44
CA CYS A 19 -3.45 -36.84 -6.94
C CYS A 19 -2.59 -36.74 -5.66
N ASN A 20 -2.55 -37.76 -4.80
CA ASN A 20 -1.67 -37.82 -3.61
C ASN A 20 -0.18 -37.52 -3.93
N ASP A 21 0.27 -37.77 -5.16
CA ASP A 21 1.67 -37.57 -5.56
C ASP A 21 2.01 -36.07 -5.79
N PHE A 22 1.00 -35.21 -5.99
CA PHE A 22 1.20 -33.80 -6.37
C PHE A 22 0.21 -32.81 -5.75
N SER A 23 -0.65 -33.25 -4.83
CA SER A 23 -1.60 -32.39 -4.12
C SER A 23 -1.32 -32.29 -2.63
N ILE A 24 -1.86 -31.23 -2.01
CA ILE A 24 -1.93 -31.08 -0.55
C ILE A 24 -3.40 -31.16 -0.16
N GLY A 25 -3.75 -32.11 0.71
CA GLY A 25 -5.09 -32.24 1.28
C GLY A 25 -5.26 -31.33 2.49
N ILE A 26 -6.32 -30.51 2.49
CA ILE A 26 -6.77 -29.76 3.67
C ILE A 26 -8.18 -30.22 4.02
N GLU A 27 -8.37 -30.67 5.25
CA GLU A 27 -9.66 -31.14 5.74
C GLU A 27 -10.35 -30.05 6.58
N LEU A 28 -11.64 -29.87 6.36
CA LEU A 28 -12.51 -29.00 7.15
C LEU A 28 -13.52 -29.87 7.88
N GLU A 29 -13.61 -29.70 9.20
CA GLU A 29 -14.65 -30.35 9.98
C GLU A 29 -16.02 -29.81 9.58
N GLY A 30 -16.91 -30.69 9.10
CA GLY A 30 -18.22 -30.28 8.62
C GLY A 30 -18.95 -31.39 7.88
N THR A 31 -20.02 -31.02 7.19
CA THR A 31 -20.83 -31.92 6.37
C THR A 31 -21.18 -31.23 5.07
N ASP A 32 -21.53 -32.00 4.04
CA ASP A 32 -21.89 -31.48 2.72
C ASP A 32 -23.13 -30.55 2.72
N ALA A 33 -23.94 -30.60 3.79
CA ALA A 33 -25.21 -29.88 3.90
C ALA A 33 -25.18 -28.66 4.82
N LEU A 34 -24.21 -28.56 5.73
CA LEU A 34 -24.13 -27.49 6.72
C LEU A 34 -23.10 -26.44 6.31
N PRO A 35 -23.44 -25.15 6.31
CA PRO A 35 -22.48 -24.09 6.01
C PRO A 35 -21.29 -24.13 6.97
N TYR A 36 -20.08 -24.04 6.41
CA TYR A 36 -18.84 -23.90 7.18
C TYR A 36 -18.80 -22.55 7.90
N THR A 37 -18.15 -22.53 9.06
CA THR A 37 -18.05 -21.32 9.90
C THR A 37 -17.11 -20.27 9.30
N ASP A 38 -17.33 -19.01 9.67
CA ASP A 38 -16.48 -17.91 9.24
C ASP A 38 -15.00 -18.12 9.62
N VAL A 39 -14.77 -18.65 10.82
CA VAL A 39 -13.41 -18.94 11.32
C VAL A 39 -12.73 -19.99 10.44
N GLN A 40 -13.44 -21.03 10.01
CA GLN A 40 -12.88 -22.05 9.12
C GLN A 40 -12.46 -21.46 7.77
N TYR A 41 -13.28 -20.60 7.16
CA TYR A 41 -12.90 -19.92 5.92
C TYR A 41 -11.67 -19.03 6.10
N GLN A 42 -11.58 -18.29 7.21
CA GLN A 42 -10.43 -17.42 7.49
C GLN A 42 -9.13 -18.22 7.67
N GLN A 43 -9.19 -19.30 8.44
CA GLN A 43 -8.03 -20.17 8.67
C GLN A 43 -7.62 -20.90 7.39
N LEU A 44 -8.58 -21.44 6.65
CA LEU A 44 -8.32 -22.08 5.35
C LEU A 44 -7.64 -21.10 4.38
N ALA A 45 -8.12 -19.87 4.31
CA ALA A 45 -7.51 -18.85 3.46
C ALA A 45 -6.09 -18.48 3.90
N ALA A 46 -5.85 -18.34 5.21
CA ALA A 46 -4.51 -18.05 5.74
C ALA A 46 -3.50 -19.16 5.41
N VAL A 47 -3.88 -20.43 5.63
CA VAL A 47 -3.07 -21.59 5.28
C VAL A 47 -2.83 -21.63 3.77
N THR A 48 -3.88 -21.45 2.97
CA THR A 48 -3.79 -21.48 1.51
C THR A 48 -2.86 -20.39 0.96
N ARG A 49 -2.93 -19.16 1.48
CA ARG A 49 -2.01 -18.07 1.10
C ARG A 49 -0.55 -18.43 1.44
N THR A 50 -0.32 -19.08 2.58
CA THR A 50 1.01 -19.55 2.98
C THR A 50 1.52 -20.62 2.03
N LEU A 51 0.65 -21.56 1.62
CA LEU A 51 0.99 -22.59 0.65
C LEU A 51 1.27 -22.00 -0.75
N ILE A 52 0.49 -21.01 -1.19
CA ILE A 52 0.73 -20.30 -2.46
C ILE A 52 2.09 -19.59 -2.45
N ALA A 53 2.49 -18.99 -1.33
CA ALA A 53 3.80 -18.35 -1.22
C ALA A 53 4.96 -19.34 -1.44
N CYS A 54 4.80 -20.59 -1.00
CA CYS A 54 5.79 -21.65 -1.22
C CYS A 54 5.64 -22.35 -2.58
N TYR A 55 4.41 -22.49 -3.07
CA TYR A 55 4.05 -23.23 -4.28
C TYR A 55 3.04 -22.40 -5.12
N PRO A 56 3.53 -21.44 -5.93
CA PRO A 56 2.66 -20.47 -6.61
C PRO A 56 1.59 -21.07 -7.51
N ALA A 57 1.85 -22.24 -8.10
CA ALA A 57 0.90 -22.94 -8.96
C ALA A 57 -0.41 -23.32 -8.23
N ILE A 58 -0.45 -23.36 -6.90
CA ILE A 58 -1.67 -23.64 -6.14
C ILE A 58 -2.74 -22.58 -6.40
N ALA A 59 -2.37 -21.32 -6.68
CA ALA A 59 -3.33 -20.23 -6.91
C ALA A 59 -4.36 -20.56 -8.00
N ASP A 60 -3.92 -21.28 -9.04
CA ASP A 60 -4.77 -21.69 -10.17
C ASP A 60 -5.35 -23.11 -9.99
N ASN A 61 -4.84 -23.88 -9.03
CA ASN A 61 -5.09 -25.33 -8.89
C ASN A 61 -5.73 -25.69 -7.53
N MET A 62 -6.79 -24.98 -7.15
CA MET A 62 -7.64 -25.31 -6.00
C MET A 62 -8.92 -26.02 -6.44
N THR A 63 -9.18 -27.20 -5.90
CA THR A 63 -10.33 -28.03 -6.27
C THR A 63 -10.87 -28.83 -5.08
N GLY A 64 -12.14 -29.23 -5.15
CA GLY A 64 -12.76 -30.16 -4.20
C GLY A 64 -12.45 -31.62 -4.52
N HIS A 65 -12.66 -32.50 -3.55
CA HIS A 65 -12.44 -33.94 -3.71
C HIS A 65 -13.43 -34.56 -4.69
N CYS A 66 -14.68 -34.08 -4.68
CA CYS A 66 -15.73 -34.46 -5.63
C CYS A 66 -15.33 -34.24 -7.10
N ASN A 67 -14.49 -33.25 -7.39
CA ASN A 67 -14.06 -32.95 -8.76
C ASN A 67 -12.95 -33.89 -9.25
N ILE A 68 -12.12 -34.43 -8.35
CA ILE A 68 -11.01 -35.33 -8.71
C ILE A 68 -11.41 -36.80 -8.62
N ALA A 69 -12.51 -37.10 -7.95
CA ALA A 69 -13.07 -38.44 -7.80
C ALA A 69 -14.59 -38.39 -7.88
N PRO A 70 -15.16 -38.01 -9.06
CA PRO A 70 -16.59 -38.00 -9.28
C PRO A 70 -17.18 -39.38 -8.99
N ASP A 71 -18.44 -39.41 -8.55
CA ASP A 71 -19.21 -40.61 -8.16
C ASP A 71 -18.73 -41.35 -6.90
N ARG A 72 -17.48 -41.13 -6.45
CA ARG A 72 -16.92 -41.73 -5.22
C ARG A 72 -16.99 -40.79 -4.02
N LYS A 73 -16.81 -39.48 -4.25
CA LYS A 73 -16.69 -38.47 -3.20
C LYS A 73 -17.57 -37.27 -3.51
N THR A 74 -18.15 -36.72 -2.45
CA THR A 74 -19.08 -35.59 -2.51
C THR A 74 -18.51 -34.35 -1.79
N ASP A 75 -17.52 -34.53 -0.92
CA ASP A 75 -16.83 -33.46 -0.21
C ASP A 75 -16.06 -32.50 -1.15
N PRO A 76 -16.03 -31.19 -0.87
CA PRO A 76 -16.58 -30.49 0.31
C PRO A 76 -18.09 -30.16 0.20
N GLY A 77 -18.78 -30.71 -0.79
CA GLY A 77 -20.22 -30.56 -0.97
C GLY A 77 -20.67 -29.17 -1.43
N PRO A 78 -21.99 -29.00 -1.67
CA PRO A 78 -22.58 -27.73 -2.06
C PRO A 78 -22.55 -26.67 -0.95
N ALA A 79 -22.39 -27.07 0.31
CA ALA A 79 -22.27 -26.13 1.43
C ALA A 79 -20.94 -25.34 1.44
N PHE A 80 -19.94 -25.75 0.64
CA PHE A 80 -18.70 -25.00 0.50
C PHE A 80 -18.82 -23.87 -0.53
N ASP A 81 -18.73 -22.64 -0.05
CA ASP A 81 -18.80 -21.41 -0.81
C ASP A 81 -17.44 -21.08 -1.46
N TRP A 82 -17.25 -21.61 -2.65
CA TRP A 82 -16.06 -21.36 -3.48
C TRP A 82 -15.84 -19.86 -3.78
N PRO A 83 -16.85 -19.08 -4.21
CA PRO A 83 -16.69 -17.64 -4.40
C PRO A 83 -16.16 -16.92 -3.15
N ARG A 84 -16.73 -17.19 -1.98
CA ARG A 84 -16.28 -16.62 -0.70
C ARG A 84 -14.84 -17.01 -0.39
N PHE A 85 -14.50 -18.29 -0.52
CA PHE A 85 -13.14 -18.76 -0.28
C PHE A 85 -12.15 -18.10 -1.23
N ARG A 86 -12.44 -18.04 -2.53
CA ARG A 86 -11.57 -17.40 -3.53
C ARG A 86 -11.41 -15.91 -3.25
N ALA A 87 -12.43 -15.21 -2.78
CA ALA A 87 -12.32 -13.81 -2.38
C ALA A 87 -11.37 -13.60 -1.19
N LEU A 88 -11.32 -14.55 -0.24
CA LEU A 88 -10.41 -14.52 0.91
C LEU A 88 -8.97 -14.94 0.56
N VAL A 89 -8.80 -15.84 -0.42
CA VAL A 89 -7.49 -16.33 -0.88
C VAL A 89 -6.86 -15.41 -1.89
N ALA A 90 -7.67 -14.79 -2.75
CA ALA A 90 -7.20 -13.78 -3.68
C ALA A 90 -6.27 -12.86 -2.90
N PRO A 91 -5.08 -12.53 -3.46
CA PRO A 91 -4.27 -11.51 -2.85
C PRO A 91 -5.23 -10.36 -2.59
N LEU A 92 -5.34 -9.94 -1.32
CA LEU A 92 -5.94 -8.65 -1.00
C LEU A 92 -5.32 -7.74 -2.03
N VAL A 93 -6.07 -7.35 -3.07
CA VAL A 93 -5.61 -6.37 -4.05
C VAL A 93 -5.16 -5.26 -3.17
N ALA A 94 -3.83 -5.09 -3.09
CA ALA A 94 -3.16 -4.43 -1.99
C ALA A 94 -4.02 -3.24 -1.59
N GLN A 95 -4.69 -3.36 -0.45
CA GLN A 95 -5.55 -2.31 0.05
C GLN A 95 -4.61 -1.13 0.26
N GLY A 96 -4.61 -0.19 -0.69
CA GLY A 96 -4.15 1.18 -0.54
C GLY A 96 -2.67 1.48 -0.27
N ASP A 97 -1.84 0.53 0.18
CA ASP A 97 -0.59 0.93 0.87
C ASP A 97 0.70 0.60 0.12
N ASP A 98 0.74 -0.41 -0.76
CA ASP A 98 1.98 -0.73 -1.50
C ASP A 98 2.19 0.15 -2.75
N MET A 99 1.11 0.52 -3.45
CA MET A 99 1.22 1.37 -4.64
C MET A 99 1.55 2.82 -4.26
N THR A 100 0.98 3.31 -3.15
CA THR A 100 1.26 4.65 -2.61
C THR A 100 2.65 4.69 -1.99
N LEU A 101 3.08 3.67 -1.25
CA LEU A 101 4.42 3.60 -0.68
C LEU A 101 5.48 3.42 -1.77
N PHE A 102 5.24 2.59 -2.78
CA PHE A 102 6.13 2.44 -3.93
C PHE A 102 6.20 3.72 -4.77
N THR A 103 5.08 4.38 -5.06
CA THR A 103 5.08 5.67 -5.78
C THR A 103 5.70 6.79 -4.94
N THR A 104 5.46 6.83 -3.63
CA THR A 104 6.09 7.80 -2.71
C THR A 104 7.59 7.56 -2.64
N LEU A 105 8.05 6.31 -2.52
CA LEU A 105 9.47 5.97 -2.55
C LEU A 105 10.10 6.34 -3.89
N LEU A 106 9.42 6.09 -5.02
CA LEU A 106 9.91 6.47 -6.34
C LEU A 106 10.00 8.00 -6.48
N VAL A 107 9.00 8.74 -5.99
CA VAL A 107 8.98 10.21 -5.95
C VAL A 107 10.15 10.73 -5.09
N LEU A 108 10.36 10.16 -3.90
CA LEU A 108 11.47 10.51 -3.02
C LEU A 108 12.83 10.17 -3.66
N ILE A 109 12.96 9.04 -4.35
CA ILE A 109 14.17 8.65 -5.07
C ILE A 109 14.45 9.61 -6.22
N VAL A 110 13.44 9.99 -7.01
CA VAL A 110 13.56 10.96 -8.11
C VAL A 110 13.93 12.34 -7.57
N GLU A 111 13.27 12.82 -6.52
CA GLU A 111 13.57 14.09 -5.86
C GLU A 111 15.00 14.11 -5.26
N ARG A 112 15.43 12.99 -4.67
CA ARG A 112 16.80 12.81 -4.14
C ARG A 112 17.87 12.74 -5.23
N LEU A 113 17.61 12.04 -6.34
CA LEU A 113 18.58 11.80 -7.42
C LEU A 113 18.74 13.01 -8.35
N PHE A 114 17.65 13.66 -8.75
CA PHE A 114 17.69 14.67 -9.80
C PHE A 114 17.90 16.11 -9.29
N LYS A 115 17.88 16.34 -7.97
CA LYS A 115 18.05 17.67 -7.34
C LYS A 115 17.25 18.76 -8.08
N LEU A 116 15.99 18.47 -8.40
CA LEU A 116 15.11 19.41 -9.08
C LEU A 116 15.01 20.69 -8.23
N GLY A 117 15.35 21.84 -8.84
CA GLY A 117 15.33 23.12 -8.15
C GLY A 117 13.90 23.58 -7.80
N GLU A 118 13.76 24.45 -6.80
CA GLU A 118 12.48 24.95 -6.27
C GLU A 118 11.55 25.58 -7.32
N HIS A 119 12.08 26.01 -8.47
CA HIS A 119 11.33 26.62 -9.57
C HIS A 119 10.31 25.69 -10.25
N TRP A 120 10.37 24.38 -10.00
CA TRP A 120 9.38 23.40 -10.48
C TRP A 120 8.22 23.17 -9.50
N GLN A 121 8.32 23.62 -8.25
CA GLN A 121 7.31 23.36 -7.22
C GLN A 121 6.07 24.24 -7.43
N LEU A 122 4.89 23.64 -7.24
CA LEU A 122 3.61 24.32 -7.42
C LEU A 122 3.47 25.47 -6.42
N ASP A 123 4.01 25.31 -5.21
CA ASP A 123 4.04 26.35 -4.17
C ASP A 123 4.63 27.66 -4.68
N HIS A 124 5.76 27.63 -5.39
CA HIS A 124 6.39 28.87 -5.88
C HIS A 124 5.61 29.53 -7.03
N ARG A 125 4.90 28.75 -7.85
CA ARG A 125 4.02 29.28 -8.91
C ARG A 125 2.68 29.76 -8.37
N LEU A 126 2.15 29.10 -7.34
CA LEU A 126 0.94 29.50 -6.65
C LEU A 126 1.18 30.66 -5.69
N GLU A 127 2.38 30.85 -5.16
CA GLU A 127 2.76 32.01 -4.33
C GLU A 127 2.48 33.33 -5.07
N ALA A 128 2.75 33.39 -6.38
CA ALA A 128 2.40 34.53 -7.23
C ALA A 128 0.88 34.73 -7.42
N LEU A 129 0.10 33.65 -7.36
CA LEU A 129 -1.37 33.66 -7.47
C LEU A 129 -2.03 34.03 -6.13
N PHE A 130 -1.52 33.48 -5.03
CA PHE A 130 -2.01 33.69 -3.67
C PHE A 130 -1.56 35.04 -3.08
N HIS A 131 -0.44 35.63 -3.53
CA HIS A 131 -0.08 36.99 -3.13
C HIS A 131 -1.13 38.04 -3.52
N ARG A 132 -1.96 37.75 -4.54
CA ARG A 132 -3.12 38.58 -4.93
C ARG A 132 -4.37 38.35 -4.09
N ILE A 133 -4.39 37.32 -3.24
CA ILE A 133 -5.56 36.91 -2.46
C ILE A 133 -5.34 37.34 -1.01
N THR A 134 -5.96 38.44 -0.61
CA THR A 134 -5.76 39.06 0.71
C THR A 134 -6.75 38.57 1.77
N HIS A 135 -7.76 37.77 1.40
CA HIS A 135 -8.77 37.27 2.32
C HIS A 135 -9.04 35.78 2.14
N PHE A 136 -8.71 35.01 3.17
CA PHE A 136 -8.99 33.58 3.26
C PHE A 136 -10.36 33.36 3.90
N SER A 137 -11.26 32.71 3.18
CA SER A 137 -12.55 32.25 3.68
C SER A 137 -12.55 30.73 3.62
N VAL A 138 -12.94 30.07 4.72
CA VAL A 138 -12.99 28.60 4.82
C VAL A 138 -13.77 28.00 3.65
N LEU A 139 -14.90 28.63 3.27
CA LEU A 139 -15.74 28.16 2.15
C LEU A 139 -15.02 28.22 0.79
N ARG A 140 -14.19 29.25 0.57
CA ARG A 140 -13.39 29.37 -0.66
C ARG A 140 -12.28 28.33 -0.70
N THR A 141 -11.62 28.07 0.43
CA THR A 141 -10.60 27.02 0.53
C THR A 141 -11.21 25.65 0.27
N MET A 142 -12.35 25.34 0.89
CA MET A 142 -13.08 24.10 0.63
C MET A 142 -13.49 23.96 -0.83
N GLY A 143 -13.96 25.04 -1.45
CA GLY A 143 -14.31 25.06 -2.88
C GLY A 143 -13.12 24.81 -3.80
N MET A 144 -11.98 25.46 -3.55
CA MET A 144 -10.75 25.24 -4.33
C MET A 144 -10.24 23.81 -4.19
N THR A 145 -10.26 23.26 -2.97
CA THR A 145 -9.86 21.86 -2.73
C THR A 145 -10.79 20.89 -3.46
N ALA A 146 -12.11 21.10 -3.40
CA ALA A 146 -13.07 20.25 -4.10
C ALA A 146 -12.89 20.28 -5.62
N ILE A 147 -12.61 21.46 -6.19
CA ILE A 147 -12.31 21.61 -7.62
C ILE A 147 -11.02 20.88 -7.99
N ALA A 148 -9.95 21.04 -7.20
CA ALA A 148 -8.69 20.34 -7.44
C ALA A 148 -8.85 18.81 -7.38
N MET A 149 -9.64 18.31 -6.41
CA MET A 149 -9.99 16.90 -6.30
C MET A 149 -10.79 16.41 -7.51
N ALA A 150 -11.79 17.17 -7.96
CA ALA A 150 -12.60 16.80 -9.12
C ALA A 150 -11.79 16.77 -10.42
N VAL A 151 -10.92 17.77 -10.64
CA VAL A 151 -10.01 17.80 -11.80
C VAL A 151 -9.07 16.61 -11.79
N THR A 152 -8.46 16.32 -10.64
CA THR A 152 -7.56 15.17 -10.48
C THR A 152 -8.29 13.86 -10.73
N PHE A 153 -9.51 13.70 -10.21
CA PHE A 153 -10.35 12.53 -10.42
C PHE A 153 -10.70 12.31 -11.91
N LEU A 154 -11.09 13.37 -12.61
CA LEU A 154 -11.45 13.29 -14.03
C LEU A 154 -10.23 12.95 -14.91
N LEU A 155 -9.07 13.52 -14.62
CA LEU A 155 -7.81 13.20 -15.30
C LEU A 155 -7.42 11.73 -15.09
N LEU A 156 -7.52 11.23 -13.86
CA LEU A 156 -7.21 9.82 -13.54
C LEU A 156 -8.20 8.86 -14.20
N GLN A 157 -9.49 9.20 -14.29
CA GLN A 157 -10.47 8.40 -15.02
C GLN A 157 -10.16 8.37 -16.53
N GLY A 158 -9.81 9.50 -17.13
CA GLY A 158 -9.49 9.58 -18.56
C GLY A 158 -8.24 8.80 -18.97
N LEU A 159 -7.32 8.57 -18.03
CA LEU A 159 -6.07 7.82 -18.25
C LEU A 159 -6.21 6.32 -17.90
N LYS A 160 -7.33 5.91 -17.28
CA LYS A 160 -7.56 4.54 -16.82
C LYS A 160 -7.70 3.59 -18.01
N GLY A 161 -6.84 2.57 -18.06
CA GLY A 161 -6.84 1.53 -19.10
C GLY A 161 -5.97 1.83 -20.32
N LEU A 162 -5.33 3.01 -20.41
CA LEU A 162 -4.41 3.33 -21.51
C LEU A 162 -3.03 2.72 -21.25
N LEU A 163 -2.47 1.97 -22.21
CA LEU A 163 -1.11 1.40 -22.15
C LEU A 163 -0.78 0.74 -20.79
N PHE A 164 -1.65 -0.15 -20.30
CA PHE A 164 -1.47 -0.83 -19.01
C PHE A 164 -1.38 0.12 -17.79
N ASN A 165 -2.02 1.29 -17.84
CA ASN A 165 -2.01 2.32 -16.78
C ASN A 165 -0.64 3.00 -16.54
N VAL A 166 0.33 2.84 -17.45
CA VAL A 166 1.62 3.57 -17.38
C VAL A 166 1.43 5.10 -17.33
N PRO A 167 0.53 5.73 -18.12
CA PRO A 167 0.30 7.18 -18.03
C PRO A 167 -0.25 7.62 -16.67
N THR A 168 -1.10 6.81 -16.05
CA THR A 168 -1.65 7.04 -14.70
C THR A 168 -0.53 7.04 -13.66
N LEU A 169 0.42 6.11 -13.76
CA LEU A 169 1.59 6.05 -12.88
C LEU A 169 2.46 7.31 -13.02
N VAL A 170 2.74 7.73 -14.25
CA VAL A 170 3.51 8.97 -14.51
C VAL A 170 2.82 10.19 -13.92
N MET A 171 1.49 10.26 -14.03
CA MET A 171 0.72 11.36 -13.44
C MET A 171 0.80 11.37 -11.90
N TRP A 172 0.73 10.20 -11.24
CA TRP A 172 0.94 10.11 -9.78
C TRP A 172 2.35 10.56 -9.36
N ILE A 173 3.38 10.21 -10.14
CA ILE A 173 4.76 10.65 -9.88
C ILE A 173 4.86 12.17 -10.02
N LEU A 174 4.29 12.74 -11.08
CA LEU A 174 4.28 14.18 -11.29
C LEU A 174 3.54 14.91 -10.17
N LEU A 175 2.37 14.43 -9.76
CA LEU A 175 1.61 14.99 -8.64
C LEU A 175 2.39 14.92 -7.32
N GLY A 176 3.06 13.80 -7.06
CA GLY A 176 3.90 13.63 -5.88
C GLY A 176 5.08 14.60 -5.85
N VAL A 177 5.83 14.73 -6.94
CA VAL A 177 6.95 15.69 -7.07
C VAL A 177 6.47 17.14 -6.92
N LEU A 178 5.25 17.41 -7.36
CA LEU A 178 4.66 18.74 -7.39
C LEU A 178 4.08 19.17 -6.04
N CYS A 179 3.59 18.22 -5.23
CA CYS A 179 3.03 18.44 -3.90
C CYS A 179 4.03 18.27 -2.75
N ILE A 180 5.09 17.46 -2.92
CA ILE A 180 6.10 17.22 -1.88
C ILE A 180 7.38 17.99 -2.25
N GLY A 181 7.42 19.26 -1.86
CA GLY A 181 8.58 20.13 -2.05
C GLY A 181 9.39 20.28 -0.76
N ALA A 182 10.43 19.47 -0.55
CA ALA A 182 11.32 19.60 0.61
C ALA A 182 12.47 20.62 0.38
N GLY A 183 12.33 21.50 -0.62
CA GLY A 183 13.38 22.43 -1.07
C GLY A 183 13.91 23.33 0.04
N LYS A 184 13.01 24.06 0.70
CA LYS A 184 13.35 24.99 1.80
C LYS A 184 13.97 24.26 2.98
N ALA A 185 13.37 23.15 3.42
CA ALA A 185 13.90 22.33 4.53
C ALA A 185 15.32 21.80 4.26
N ARG A 186 15.62 21.45 3.01
CA ARG A 186 16.96 20.97 2.59
C ARG A 186 18.01 22.07 2.64
N VAL A 187 17.64 23.30 2.28
CA VAL A 187 18.55 24.46 2.33
C VAL A 187 18.85 24.84 3.79
N HIS A 188 17.83 24.90 4.65
CA HIS A 188 18.01 25.19 6.09
C HIS A 188 18.87 24.14 6.79
N TYR A 189 18.63 22.85 6.51
CA TYR A 189 19.44 21.76 7.09
C TYR A 189 20.90 21.79 6.62
N HIS A 190 21.17 22.11 5.35
CA HIS A 190 22.54 22.23 4.85
C HIS A 190 23.25 23.45 5.46
N ALA A 191 22.55 24.59 5.60
CA ALA A 191 23.08 25.77 6.26
C ALA A 191 23.44 25.47 7.72
N TRP A 192 22.58 24.73 8.43
CA TRP A 192 22.84 24.26 9.79
C TRP A 192 24.06 23.33 9.87
N LEU A 193 24.13 22.27 9.04
CA LEU A 193 25.28 21.36 9.01
C LEU A 193 26.61 22.09 8.76
N LYS A 194 26.59 23.08 7.87
CA LYS A 194 27.76 23.90 7.54
C LYS A 194 28.15 24.82 8.70
N ALA A 195 27.18 25.39 9.41
CA ALA A 195 27.42 26.21 10.61
C ALA A 195 27.94 25.38 11.78
N ALA A 196 27.34 24.21 12.02
CA ALA A 196 27.78 23.24 13.04
C ALA A 196 29.22 22.78 12.78
N SER A 197 29.59 22.53 11.52
CA SER A 197 30.97 22.18 11.14
C SER A 197 31.98 23.31 11.38
N ARG A 198 31.52 24.56 11.47
CA ARG A 198 32.34 25.77 11.69
C ARG A 198 32.23 26.31 13.12
N ASN A 199 31.51 25.61 13.99
CA ASN A 199 31.22 26.00 15.38
C ASN A 199 30.59 27.41 15.50
N ASP A 200 29.77 27.78 14.51
CA ASP A 200 29.11 29.10 14.45
C ASP A 200 27.75 29.02 15.17
N PRO A 201 27.54 29.73 16.30
CA PRO A 201 26.39 29.48 17.18
C PRO A 201 25.05 29.99 16.64
N HIS A 202 25.06 31.07 15.85
CA HIS A 202 23.84 31.75 15.41
C HIS A 202 22.86 30.88 14.59
N PRO A 203 23.31 30.13 13.56
CA PRO A 203 22.40 29.28 12.78
C PRO A 203 21.95 28.03 13.55
N CYS A 204 22.73 27.58 14.55
CA CYS A 204 22.37 26.47 15.42
C CYS A 204 21.26 26.86 16.40
N GLU A 205 21.32 28.06 16.98
CA GLU A 205 20.26 28.58 17.87
C GLU A 205 18.94 28.83 17.11
N ALA A 206 19.00 29.38 15.90
CA ALA A 206 17.81 29.57 15.07
C ALA A 206 17.12 28.23 14.72
N MET A 207 17.91 27.20 14.38
CA MET A 207 17.39 25.86 14.09
C MET A 207 16.83 25.19 15.35
N ALA A 208 17.50 25.34 16.50
CA ALA A 208 17.02 24.83 17.78
C ALA A 208 15.68 25.46 18.16
N GLY A 209 15.50 26.77 17.93
CA GLY A 209 14.24 27.48 18.14
C GLY A 209 13.09 27.00 17.25
N GLU A 210 13.35 26.63 16.00
CA GLU A 210 12.32 26.01 15.14
C GLU A 210 11.95 24.60 15.62
N LEU A 211 12.93 23.80 16.04
CA LEU A 211 12.71 22.44 16.58
C LEU A 211 11.94 22.43 17.89
N THR A 212 12.19 23.38 18.79
CA THR A 212 11.44 23.52 20.05
C THR A 212 9.99 23.93 19.79
N LEU A 213 9.74 24.79 18.80
CA LEU A 213 8.40 25.18 18.38
C LEU A 213 7.59 23.99 17.84
N ILE A 214 8.23 23.11 17.05
CA ILE A 214 7.61 21.89 16.49
C ILE A 214 7.24 20.90 17.60
N HIS A 215 8.06 20.80 18.64
CA HIS A 215 7.79 19.94 19.80
C HIS A 215 6.86 20.58 20.84
N GLY A 216 6.32 21.77 20.57
CA GLY A 216 5.38 22.46 21.46
C GLY A 216 6.02 22.93 22.78
N VAL A 217 7.35 23.00 22.82
CA VAL A 217 8.08 23.47 24.00
C VAL A 217 8.09 24.99 23.97
N PRO A 218 7.61 25.67 25.02
CA PRO A 218 7.67 27.13 25.09
C PRO A 218 9.11 27.62 24.94
N PRO A 219 9.34 28.72 24.20
CA PRO A 219 10.69 29.21 23.88
C PRO A 219 11.54 29.55 25.11
N ASP A 220 10.92 29.71 26.29
CA ASP A 220 11.57 30.07 27.55
C ASP A 220 11.82 28.87 28.49
N CYS A 221 11.55 27.64 28.05
CA CYS A 221 11.71 26.46 28.90
C CYS A 221 13.19 26.08 29.05
N ASN A 222 13.75 26.28 30.23
CA ASN A 222 15.14 25.95 30.53
C ASN A 222 15.32 24.42 30.63
N GLU A 223 16.48 23.87 30.24
CA GLU A 223 16.76 22.42 30.24
C GLU A 223 16.44 21.72 31.59
N ARG A 224 16.48 22.46 32.71
CA ARG A 224 16.14 21.95 34.04
C ARG A 224 14.66 21.71 34.27
N GLU A 225 13.76 22.41 33.59
CA GLU A 225 12.31 22.24 33.74
C GLU A 225 11.76 21.08 32.90
N PHE A 226 12.47 20.67 31.84
CA PHE A 226 12.02 19.59 30.96
C PHE A 226 12.35 18.19 31.51
N PHE A 227 13.35 18.07 32.38
CA PHE A 227 13.82 16.79 32.96
C PHE A 227 13.46 16.60 34.45
N ALA A 228 12.60 17.45 35.02
CA ALA A 228 12.06 17.32 36.37
C ALA A 228 10.66 16.70 36.33
#